data_AF-A0A7R9YIW8-F1
#
_entry.id   AF-A0A7R9YIW8-F1
#
_cell.length_a   1.000
_cell.length_b   1.000
_cell.length_c   1.000
_cell.angle_alpha   90.00
_cell.angle_beta   90.00
_cell.angle_gamma   90.00
#
_symmetry.space_group_name_H-M   'P 1'
#
loop_
_entity.id
_entity.type
_entity.pdbx_description
1 polymer ?
#
loop_
_entity_poly.entity_id
_entity_poly.type
_entity_poly.pdbx_seq_one_letter_code
_entity_poly.pdbx_strand_id
1 'polypeptide(L)'
;KIEKFGDLILKATQPEMVLFNIYDDWLRSVSSYTAFSRLILILRALHVDNERTKVLMKPDKATVTQPHHVWPTLSDEEWVRLEVSLKDLILADYGQKNNVNVASLTQSEIRDIILGMEIAPPSLQRQEIAEIDAQSKAASQLNATTTKTVNVHGEELIVTTTSQYEQQAYSSKTDWRVRAISASNLHLRTANIYVSADETAEGGYTYVLPKNVLKKFVCIADLRTEVMGYMYGVSPPDNPQVKEIRGIVLVPQWGTHQQVHVPTLLPEHDYLKGMEPLGWLHTQPQELPQLSPTDVSMHARIMADNKSWDGERTIIITTSFTPGSVSLAAYKLTPSGYEWGRQNRDSAANPHGYLPSHYDKVQLLLSDRFLGFFMVPDNDIWNYNFMGVRHSANMKYDLKLAIPKEFYHQIHRPSHFLNFVGMEESAAGAAAADRDDMFS
;
A
#
# COMPACT_ATOMS: atom_id res chain seq x y z
N LYS A 1 -26.56 -9.45 -17.35
CA LYS A 1 -25.85 -9.63 -18.64
C LYS A 1 -25.42 -11.09 -18.87
N ILE A 2 -25.08 -11.84 -17.82
CA ILE A 2 -24.94 -13.31 -17.88
C ILE A 2 -26.33 -13.95 -17.86
N GLU A 3 -26.65 -14.77 -18.87
CA GLU A 3 -27.99 -15.34 -19.10
C GLU A 3 -28.46 -16.21 -17.94
N LYS A 4 -27.59 -17.08 -17.40
CA LYS A 4 -27.92 -17.96 -16.27
C LYS A 4 -28.40 -17.20 -15.03
N PHE A 5 -27.76 -16.07 -14.71
CA PHE A 5 -28.18 -15.21 -13.60
C PHE A 5 -29.42 -14.39 -13.96
N GLY A 6 -29.50 -13.88 -15.19
CA GLY A 6 -30.67 -13.15 -15.67
C GLY A 6 -31.95 -13.99 -15.60
N ASP A 7 -31.90 -15.23 -16.10
CA ASP A 7 -33.03 -16.16 -16.11
C ASP A 7 -33.47 -16.54 -14.70
N LEU A 8 -32.52 -16.71 -13.77
CA LEU A 8 -32.82 -17.05 -12.39
C LEU A 8 -33.48 -15.87 -11.66
N ILE A 9 -32.97 -14.65 -11.87
CA ILE A 9 -33.55 -13.42 -11.31
C ILE A 9 -34.97 -13.19 -11.86
N LEU A 10 -35.18 -13.40 -13.16
CA LEU A 10 -36.49 -13.20 -13.80
C LEU A 10 -37.54 -14.24 -13.39
N LYS A 11 -37.11 -15.45 -13.00
CA LYS A 11 -37.99 -16.54 -12.54
C LYS A 11 -38.25 -16.54 -11.04
N ALA A 12 -37.55 -15.70 -10.28
CA ALA A 12 -37.70 -15.64 -8.83
C ALA A 12 -39.07 -15.04 -8.44
N THR A 13 -39.85 -15.79 -7.67
CA THR A 13 -41.18 -15.37 -7.18
C THR A 13 -41.16 -14.89 -5.73
N GLN A 14 -40.05 -15.10 -5.02
CA GLN A 14 -39.84 -14.71 -3.63
C GLN A 14 -38.34 -14.42 -3.39
N PRO A 15 -37.99 -13.68 -2.32
CA PRO A 15 -36.59 -13.49 -1.93
C PRO A 15 -35.94 -14.84 -1.60
N GLU A 16 -34.89 -15.20 -2.33
CA GLU A 16 -34.18 -16.48 -2.20
C GLU A 16 -32.67 -16.25 -2.23
N MET A 17 -31.94 -17.00 -1.39
CA MET A 17 -30.48 -17.02 -1.38
C MET A 17 -29.98 -18.17 -2.24
N VAL A 18 -29.24 -17.87 -3.31
CA VAL A 18 -28.70 -18.88 -4.23
C VAL A 18 -27.18 -18.87 -4.21
N LEU A 19 -26.59 -20.04 -3.98
CA LEU A 19 -25.14 -20.22 -3.95
C LEU A 19 -24.60 -20.51 -5.35
N PHE A 20 -23.58 -19.75 -5.76
CA PHE A 20 -22.85 -19.99 -7.00
C PHE A 20 -21.35 -20.00 -6.76
N ASN A 21 -20.63 -20.86 -7.47
CA ASN A 21 -19.20 -20.74 -7.64
C ASN A 21 -18.93 -20.04 -8.98
N ILE A 22 -18.46 -18.79 -8.93
CA ILE A 22 -18.22 -17.99 -10.13
C ILE A 22 -16.99 -18.43 -10.93
N TYR A 23 -16.13 -19.28 -10.36
CA TYR A 23 -14.94 -19.81 -11.04
C TYR A 23 -15.17 -21.20 -11.65
N ASP A 24 -16.37 -21.77 -11.51
CA ASP A 24 -16.66 -23.15 -11.92
C ASP A 24 -15.58 -24.12 -11.40
N ASP A 25 -14.79 -24.72 -12.28
CA ASP A 25 -13.71 -25.65 -11.98
C ASP A 25 -12.29 -25.10 -12.24
N TRP A 26 -12.15 -23.80 -12.56
CA TRP A 26 -10.85 -23.19 -12.92
C TRP A 26 -9.77 -23.38 -11.86
N LEU A 27 -10.14 -23.41 -10.58
CA LEU A 27 -9.19 -23.57 -9.47
C LEU A 27 -8.48 -24.93 -9.45
N ARG A 28 -8.87 -25.87 -10.33
CA ARG A 28 -8.16 -27.15 -10.52
C ARG A 28 -6.90 -27.00 -11.37
N SER A 29 -6.92 -26.11 -12.37
CA SER A 29 -5.79 -25.93 -13.32
C SER A 29 -5.05 -24.60 -13.13
N VAL A 30 -5.72 -23.57 -12.58
CA VAL A 30 -5.12 -22.24 -12.40
C VAL A 30 -5.25 -21.72 -10.97
N SER A 31 -4.34 -20.83 -10.59
CA SER A 31 -4.35 -20.19 -9.27
C SER A 31 -5.58 -19.28 -9.09
N SER A 32 -5.93 -18.98 -7.85
CA SER A 32 -7.01 -18.03 -7.53
C SER A 32 -6.78 -16.64 -8.12
N TYR A 33 -5.52 -16.19 -8.19
CA TYR A 33 -5.15 -14.93 -8.81
C TYR A 33 -5.45 -14.92 -10.32
N THR A 34 -5.09 -16.01 -11.01
CA THR A 34 -5.36 -16.18 -12.45
C THR A 34 -6.86 -16.29 -12.72
N ALA A 35 -7.58 -17.07 -11.92
CA ALA A 35 -9.03 -17.21 -12.01
C ALA A 35 -9.76 -15.87 -11.81
N PHE A 36 -9.32 -15.06 -10.84
CA PHE A 36 -9.84 -13.72 -10.63
C PHE A 36 -9.54 -12.79 -11.83
N SER A 37 -8.32 -12.84 -12.36
CA SER A 37 -7.92 -12.02 -13.51
C SER A 37 -8.74 -12.36 -14.76
N ARG A 38 -8.96 -13.66 -15.02
CA ARG A 38 -9.84 -14.17 -16.08
C ARG A 38 -11.27 -13.66 -15.91
N LEU A 39 -11.82 -13.75 -14.70
CA LEU A 39 -13.17 -13.27 -14.40
C LEU A 39 -13.32 -11.77 -14.72
N ILE A 40 -12.40 -10.93 -14.25
CA ILE A 40 -12.45 -9.49 -14.48
C ILE A 40 -12.37 -9.17 -15.98
N LEU A 41 -11.50 -9.86 -16.71
CA LEU A 41 -11.37 -9.68 -18.15
C LEU A 41 -12.68 -9.99 -18.89
N ILE A 42 -13.35 -11.09 -18.54
CA ILE A 42 -14.65 -11.46 -19.11
C ILE A 42 -15.71 -10.43 -18.77
N LEU A 43 -15.82 -10.02 -17.49
CA LEU A 43 -16.82 -9.05 -17.06
C LEU A 43 -16.61 -7.67 -17.71
N ARG A 44 -15.35 -7.25 -17.88
CA ARG A 44 -15.01 -6.01 -18.57
C ARG A 44 -15.36 -6.07 -20.05
N ALA A 45 -15.04 -7.17 -20.73
CA ALA A 45 -15.41 -7.37 -22.13
C ALA A 45 -16.94 -7.36 -22.33
N LEU A 46 -17.70 -8.04 -21.45
CA LEU A 46 -19.17 -8.01 -21.45
C LEU A 46 -19.75 -6.61 -21.17
N HIS A 47 -19.01 -5.77 -20.46
CA HIS A 47 -19.39 -4.38 -20.23
C HIS A 47 -19.17 -3.52 -21.48
N VAL A 48 -18.03 -3.71 -22.15
CA VAL A 48 -17.62 -2.99 -23.37
C VAL A 48 -18.49 -3.36 -24.57
N ASP A 49 -18.53 -4.64 -24.92
CA ASP A 49 -19.33 -5.16 -26.04
C ASP A 49 -19.88 -6.55 -25.67
N ASN A 50 -21.14 -6.55 -25.24
CA ASN A 50 -21.81 -7.75 -24.76
C ASN A 50 -21.99 -8.80 -25.87
N GLU A 51 -22.37 -8.38 -27.08
CA GLU A 51 -22.69 -9.31 -28.17
C GLU A 51 -21.42 -9.96 -28.73
N ARG A 52 -20.40 -9.15 -29.00
CA ARG A 52 -19.13 -9.66 -29.52
C ARG A 52 -18.40 -10.54 -28.49
N THR A 53 -18.48 -10.20 -27.22
CA THR A 53 -17.94 -11.05 -26.14
C THR A 53 -18.65 -12.40 -26.09
N LYS A 54 -19.98 -12.45 -26.20
CA LYS A 54 -20.72 -13.72 -26.24
C LYS A 54 -20.34 -14.60 -27.43
N VAL A 55 -20.08 -14.00 -28.60
CA VAL A 55 -19.57 -14.71 -29.78
C VAL A 55 -18.19 -15.29 -29.52
N LEU A 56 -17.27 -14.50 -28.94
CA LEU A 56 -15.93 -14.97 -28.60
C LEU A 56 -15.94 -16.12 -27.58
N MET A 57 -16.85 -16.08 -26.60
CA MET A 57 -16.99 -17.13 -25.59
C MET A 57 -17.57 -18.46 -26.15
N LYS A 58 -18.02 -18.48 -27.41
CA LYS A 58 -18.52 -19.69 -28.09
C LYS A 58 -17.82 -19.86 -29.44
N PRO A 59 -16.51 -20.20 -29.45
CA PRO A 59 -15.70 -20.25 -30.67
C PRO A 59 -16.14 -21.35 -31.65
N ASP A 60 -16.77 -22.42 -31.17
CA ASP A 60 -17.30 -23.50 -31.99
C ASP A 60 -18.69 -23.94 -31.51
N LYS A 61 -19.52 -24.49 -32.40
CA LYS A 61 -20.81 -25.13 -32.08
C LYS A 61 -20.66 -26.28 -31.08
N ALA A 62 -19.47 -26.89 -31.00
CA ALA A 62 -19.16 -27.93 -30.02
C ALA A 62 -18.92 -27.38 -28.60
N THR A 63 -18.73 -26.06 -28.43
CA THR A 63 -18.50 -25.46 -27.11
C THR A 63 -19.78 -25.49 -26.28
N VAL A 64 -19.77 -26.27 -25.19
CA VAL A 64 -20.90 -26.42 -24.28
C VAL A 64 -20.59 -25.87 -22.88
N THR A 65 -21.58 -25.19 -22.29
CA THR A 65 -21.56 -24.81 -20.87
C THR A 65 -22.27 -25.91 -20.08
N GLN A 66 -21.60 -26.48 -19.07
CA GLN A 66 -22.23 -27.50 -18.23
C GLN A 66 -23.41 -26.90 -17.45
N PRO A 67 -24.46 -27.69 -17.14
CA PRO A 67 -25.64 -27.19 -16.43
C PRO A 67 -25.32 -26.54 -15.07
N HIS A 68 -24.26 -26.97 -14.39
CA HIS A 68 -23.81 -26.41 -13.11
C HIS A 68 -22.76 -25.30 -13.26
N HIS A 69 -22.19 -25.10 -14.46
CA HIS A 69 -21.20 -24.07 -14.73
C HIS A 69 -21.83 -22.76 -15.21
N VAL A 70 -21.14 -21.65 -14.97
CA VAL A 70 -21.50 -20.32 -15.47
C VAL A 70 -20.85 -20.06 -16.84
N TRP A 71 -19.64 -20.59 -17.05
CA TRP A 71 -18.80 -20.32 -18.19
C TRP A 71 -18.70 -21.52 -19.15
N PRO A 72 -18.35 -21.31 -20.43
CA PRO A 72 -18.11 -22.41 -21.37
C PRO A 72 -16.99 -23.33 -20.88
N THR A 73 -17.15 -24.63 -21.16
CA THR A 73 -16.11 -25.62 -20.87
C THR A 73 -15.04 -25.55 -21.95
N LEU A 74 -13.87 -25.03 -21.61
CA LEU A 74 -12.74 -24.85 -22.51
C LEU A 74 -11.48 -25.45 -21.89
N SER A 75 -10.57 -25.93 -22.73
CA SER A 75 -9.21 -26.32 -22.34
C SER A 75 -8.38 -25.08 -21.97
N ASP A 76 -7.25 -25.29 -21.26
CA ASP A 76 -6.37 -24.18 -20.85
C ASP A 76 -5.82 -23.42 -22.08
N GLU A 77 -5.53 -24.10 -23.19
CA GLU A 77 -5.07 -23.44 -24.44
C GLU A 77 -6.17 -22.58 -25.07
N GLU A 78 -7.42 -23.06 -25.08
CA GLU A 78 -8.57 -22.30 -25.58
C GLU A 78 -8.85 -21.08 -24.69
N TRP A 79 -8.71 -21.23 -23.37
CA TRP A 79 -8.79 -20.11 -22.43
C TRP A 79 -7.74 -19.04 -22.72
N VAL A 80 -6.49 -19.41 -22.97
CA VAL A 80 -5.44 -18.44 -23.33
C VAL A 80 -5.79 -17.69 -24.61
N ARG A 81 -6.28 -18.37 -25.64
CA ARG A 81 -6.70 -17.72 -26.90
C ARG A 81 -7.89 -16.79 -26.70
N LEU A 82 -8.86 -17.20 -25.88
CA LEU A 82 -10.01 -16.38 -25.53
C LEU A 82 -9.59 -15.14 -24.73
N GLU A 83 -8.73 -15.28 -23.73
CA GLU A 83 -8.22 -14.16 -22.93
C GLU A 83 -7.51 -13.12 -23.80
N VAL A 84 -6.67 -13.55 -24.75
CA VAL A 84 -6.04 -12.63 -25.71
C VAL A 84 -7.11 -11.89 -26.53
N SER A 85 -8.11 -12.61 -27.04
CA SER A 85 -9.19 -12.03 -27.84
C SER A 85 -10.04 -11.02 -27.06
N LEU A 86 -10.34 -11.29 -25.79
CA LEU A 86 -11.10 -10.40 -24.91
C LEU A 86 -10.30 -9.14 -24.55
N LYS A 87 -9.00 -9.29 -24.29
CA LYS A 87 -8.09 -8.16 -24.06
C LYS A 87 -8.05 -7.24 -25.29
N ASP A 88 -7.88 -7.81 -26.48
CA ASP A 88 -7.78 -7.03 -27.72
C ASP A 88 -9.10 -6.30 -28.02
N LEU A 89 -10.26 -6.91 -27.71
CA LEU A 89 -11.56 -6.27 -27.81
C LEU A 89 -11.68 -5.04 -26.90
N ILE A 90 -11.27 -5.16 -25.64
CA ILE A 90 -11.32 -4.04 -24.67
C ILE A 90 -10.39 -2.90 -25.10
N LEU A 91 -9.17 -3.24 -25.53
CA LEU A 91 -8.18 -2.25 -25.94
C LEU A 91 -8.57 -1.55 -27.24
N ALA A 92 -9.18 -2.26 -28.20
CA ALA A 92 -9.67 -1.67 -29.44
C ALA A 92 -10.78 -0.64 -29.17
N ASP A 93 -11.72 -0.94 -28.28
CA ASP A 93 -12.76 0.01 -27.88
C ASP A 93 -12.17 1.25 -27.19
N TYR A 94 -11.19 1.05 -26.29
CA TYR A 94 -10.49 2.16 -25.63
C TYR A 94 -9.74 3.04 -26.63
N GLY A 95 -8.98 2.43 -27.55
CA GLY A 95 -8.23 3.12 -28.59
C GLY A 95 -9.13 3.92 -29.52
N GLN A 96 -10.28 3.37 -29.90
CA GLN A 96 -11.27 4.06 -30.73
C GLN A 96 -11.93 5.24 -29.99
N LYS A 97 -12.32 5.06 -28.72
CA LYS A 97 -12.98 6.11 -27.93
C LYS A 97 -12.05 7.28 -27.59
N ASN A 98 -10.78 7.00 -27.34
CA ASN A 98 -9.81 8.00 -26.90
C ASN A 98 -8.85 8.46 -28.02
N ASN A 99 -9.00 7.92 -29.23
CA ASN A 99 -8.12 8.17 -30.37
C ASN A 99 -6.64 7.89 -30.03
N VAL A 100 -6.37 6.75 -29.40
CA VAL A 100 -5.03 6.33 -28.95
C VAL A 100 -4.60 5.07 -29.70
N ASN A 101 -3.35 5.04 -30.16
CA ASN A 101 -2.76 3.82 -30.70
C ASN A 101 -2.52 2.82 -29.56
N VAL A 102 -3.23 1.69 -29.58
CA VAL A 102 -3.15 0.62 -28.57
C VAL A 102 -1.72 0.08 -28.41
N ALA A 103 -0.92 0.07 -29.47
CA ALA A 103 0.47 -0.40 -29.43
C ALA A 103 1.39 0.51 -28.60
N SER A 104 0.98 1.75 -28.33
CA SER A 104 1.74 2.70 -27.50
C SER A 104 1.48 2.55 -25.99
N LEU A 105 0.51 1.71 -25.60
CA LEU A 105 0.14 1.52 -24.19
C LEU A 105 1.15 0.66 -23.44
N THR A 106 1.51 1.09 -22.23
CA THR A 106 2.32 0.33 -21.28
C THR A 106 1.52 -0.81 -20.64
N GLN A 107 2.21 -1.82 -20.09
CA GLN A 107 1.55 -2.93 -19.39
C GLN A 107 0.74 -2.50 -18.16
N SER A 108 1.15 -1.41 -17.49
CA SER A 108 0.36 -0.79 -16.42
C SER A 108 -0.91 -0.14 -16.94
N GLU A 109 -0.84 0.61 -18.05
CA GLU A 109 -2.02 1.25 -18.65
C GLU A 109 -3.00 0.20 -19.18
N ILE A 110 -2.51 -0.88 -19.82
CA ILE A 110 -3.35 -2.01 -20.25
C ILE A 110 -4.09 -2.62 -19.05
N ARG A 111 -3.38 -2.85 -17.94
CA ARG A 111 -3.98 -3.39 -16.71
C ARG A 111 -5.06 -2.46 -16.17
N ASP A 112 -4.77 -1.18 -16.08
CA ASP A 112 -5.67 -0.17 -15.53
C ASP A 112 -6.94 0.00 -16.40
N ILE A 113 -6.82 -0.09 -17.74
CA ILE A 113 -7.96 -0.09 -18.69
C ILE A 113 -8.86 -1.31 -18.44
N ILE A 114 -8.27 -2.49 -18.24
CA ILE A 114 -9.01 -3.74 -17.99
C ILE A 114 -9.71 -3.68 -16.64
N LEU A 115 -9.06 -3.11 -15.61
CA LEU A 115 -9.64 -2.90 -14.28
C LEU A 115 -10.71 -1.79 -14.27
N GLY A 116 -10.76 -0.97 -15.33
CA GLY A 116 -11.78 0.05 -15.52
C GLY A 116 -11.48 1.40 -14.87
N MET A 117 -10.19 1.70 -14.66
CA MET A 117 -9.75 3.01 -14.20
C MET A 117 -9.84 4.05 -15.33
N GLU A 118 -10.16 5.29 -14.98
CA GLU A 118 -10.09 6.42 -15.92
C GLU A 118 -8.61 6.81 -16.11
N ILE A 119 -8.05 6.50 -17.27
CA ILE A 119 -6.67 6.87 -17.63
C ILE A 119 -6.73 8.04 -18.61
N ALA A 120 -6.00 9.10 -18.29
CA ALA A 120 -5.79 10.20 -19.22
C ALA A 120 -5.09 9.67 -20.49
N PRO A 121 -5.57 10.04 -21.70
CA PRO A 121 -4.95 9.61 -22.95
C PRO A 121 -3.45 9.96 -22.97
N PRO A 122 -2.57 9.06 -23.42
CA PRO A 122 -1.15 9.35 -23.56
C PRO A 122 -0.94 10.59 -24.45
N SER A 123 -0.05 11.50 -24.03
CA SER A 123 0.26 12.71 -24.83
C SER A 123 0.89 12.34 -26.18
N LEU A 124 0.61 13.13 -27.22
CA LEU A 124 1.15 12.93 -28.58
C LEU A 124 2.68 12.82 -28.60
N GLN A 125 3.35 13.59 -27.73
CA GLN A 125 4.80 13.56 -27.56
C GLN A 125 5.33 12.20 -27.08
N ARG A 126 4.54 11.44 -26.31
CA ARG A 126 4.87 10.08 -25.85
C ARG A 126 4.69 9.03 -26.95
N GLN A 127 3.75 9.26 -27.87
CA GLN A 127 3.51 8.38 -29.02
C GLN A 127 4.67 8.49 -30.03
N GLU A 128 5.16 9.70 -30.30
CA GLU A 128 6.33 9.92 -31.17
C GLU A 128 7.60 9.26 -30.61
N ILE A 129 7.83 9.32 -29.29
CA ILE A 129 8.98 8.67 -28.63
C ILE A 129 8.90 7.14 -28.75
N ALA A 130 7.71 6.55 -28.62
CA ALA A 130 7.53 5.10 -28.74
C ALA A 130 7.78 4.59 -30.17
N GLU A 131 7.41 5.37 -31.19
CA GLU A 131 7.70 5.06 -32.60
C GLU A 131 9.20 5.14 -32.91
N ILE A 132 9.90 6.12 -32.34
CA ILE A 132 11.37 6.26 -32.45
C ILE A 132 12.08 5.11 -31.72
N ASP A 133 11.61 4.71 -30.53
CA ASP A 133 12.17 3.59 -29.78
C ASP A 133 11.96 2.25 -30.50
N ALA A 134 10.82 2.04 -31.16
CA ALA A 134 10.55 0.85 -31.95
C ALA A 134 11.50 0.71 -33.16
N GLN A 135 11.87 1.83 -33.79
CA GLN A 135 12.89 1.86 -34.84
C GLN A 135 14.31 1.59 -34.30
N SER A 136 14.63 2.05 -33.09
CA SER A 136 15.95 1.81 -32.45
C SER A 136 16.16 0.35 -32.00
N LYS A 137 15.07 -0.35 -31.61
CA LYS A 137 15.12 -1.75 -31.15
C LYS A 137 15.47 -2.75 -32.26
N ALA A 138 15.28 -2.41 -33.53
CA ALA A 138 15.68 -3.26 -34.65
C ALA A 138 17.21 -3.33 -34.87
N ALA A 139 17.98 -2.35 -34.35
CA ALA A 139 19.43 -2.28 -34.52
C ALA A 139 20.25 -2.88 -33.35
N SER A 140 19.58 -3.33 -32.29
CA SER A 140 20.23 -3.64 -30.99
C SER A 140 20.13 -5.11 -30.56
N GLN A 141 19.86 -6.02 -31.49
CA GLN A 141 19.96 -7.47 -31.25
C GLN A 141 21.31 -7.98 -31.73
N LEU A 142 22.32 -7.98 -30.87
CA LEU A 142 23.47 -8.90 -30.91
C LEU A 142 24.28 -8.66 -29.63
N ASN A 143 24.04 -9.46 -28.60
CA ASN A 143 25.00 -9.87 -27.56
C ASN A 143 24.30 -10.85 -26.60
N ALA A 144 24.26 -12.12 -26.99
CA ALA A 144 23.93 -13.24 -26.10
C ALA A 144 25.25 -13.85 -25.61
N THR A 145 25.43 -14.00 -24.29
CA THR A 145 26.61 -14.65 -23.72
C THR A 145 26.25 -16.10 -23.37
N THR A 146 26.83 -17.05 -24.09
CA THR A 146 26.65 -18.49 -23.84
C THR A 146 27.70 -18.96 -22.84
N THR A 147 27.29 -19.61 -21.74
CA THR A 147 28.24 -20.20 -20.78
C THR A 147 28.04 -21.72 -20.75
N LYS A 148 29.14 -22.47 -20.95
CA LYS A 148 29.16 -23.94 -20.84
C LYS A 148 29.53 -24.34 -19.42
N THR A 149 28.73 -25.18 -18.78
CA THR A 149 29.05 -25.79 -17.47
C THR A 149 28.65 -27.26 -17.46
N VAL A 150 29.27 -28.08 -16.60
CA VAL A 150 29.06 -29.52 -16.55
C VAL A 150 28.33 -29.88 -15.26
N ASN A 151 27.29 -30.72 -15.33
CA ASN A 151 26.63 -31.20 -14.10
C ASN A 151 27.49 -32.26 -13.38
N VAL A 152 27.09 -32.61 -12.15
CA VAL A 152 27.74 -33.61 -11.29
C VAL A 152 27.83 -35.02 -11.89
N HIS A 153 27.18 -35.28 -13.02
CA HIS A 153 27.21 -36.55 -13.77
C HIS A 153 27.99 -36.47 -15.08
N GLY A 154 28.70 -35.36 -15.37
CA GLY A 154 29.60 -35.25 -16.52
C GLY A 154 28.93 -34.87 -17.84
N GLU A 155 27.67 -34.44 -17.82
CA GLU A 155 26.96 -33.99 -19.03
C GLU A 155 27.14 -32.47 -19.25
N GLU A 156 27.47 -32.07 -20.49
CA GLU A 156 27.64 -30.66 -20.88
C GLU A 156 26.28 -29.93 -20.92
N LEU A 157 26.09 -28.94 -20.04
CA LEU A 157 24.99 -27.98 -20.08
C LEU A 157 25.45 -26.71 -20.80
N ILE A 158 24.82 -26.43 -21.94
CA ILE A 158 24.98 -25.18 -22.68
C ILE A 158 23.83 -24.26 -22.26
N VAL A 159 24.10 -23.31 -21.36
CA VAL A 159 23.09 -22.33 -20.93
C VAL A 159 23.26 -21.06 -21.76
N THR A 160 22.26 -20.79 -22.59
CA THR A 160 22.16 -19.56 -23.37
C THR A 160 21.16 -18.64 -22.67
N THR A 161 21.67 -17.70 -21.87
CA THR A 161 20.82 -16.73 -21.18
C THR A 161 20.50 -15.58 -22.12
N THR A 162 19.30 -15.60 -22.71
CA THR A 162 18.75 -14.44 -23.43
C THR A 162 17.82 -13.64 -22.51
N SER A 163 18.15 -12.36 -22.35
CA SER A 163 17.30 -11.27 -21.84
C SER A 163 17.22 -11.04 -20.32
N GLN A 164 17.47 -9.77 -19.94
CA GLN A 164 17.16 -9.15 -18.64
C GLN A 164 15.69 -9.26 -18.20
N TYR A 165 14.79 -9.71 -19.07
CA TYR A 165 13.36 -9.82 -18.81
C TYR A 165 13.00 -10.86 -17.72
N GLU A 166 13.75 -11.96 -17.61
CA GLU A 166 13.48 -12.97 -16.56
C GLU A 166 13.88 -12.48 -15.16
N GLN A 167 14.80 -11.53 -15.05
CA GLN A 167 15.08 -10.86 -13.77
C GLN A 167 13.93 -9.93 -13.34
N GLN A 168 13.11 -9.43 -14.27
CA GLN A 168 11.93 -8.61 -13.95
C GLN A 168 10.70 -9.44 -13.59
N ALA A 169 10.53 -10.64 -14.18
CA ALA A 169 9.39 -11.52 -13.91
C ALA A 169 9.45 -12.22 -12.52
N TYR A 170 10.61 -12.20 -11.86
CA TYR A 170 10.80 -12.72 -10.49
C TYR A 170 10.52 -11.68 -9.38
N SER A 171 9.76 -10.62 -9.67
CA SER A 171 9.43 -9.55 -8.70
C SER A 171 8.16 -9.79 -7.85
N SER A 172 7.73 -11.04 -7.67
CA SER A 172 6.49 -11.41 -6.95
C SER A 172 6.62 -11.50 -5.43
N LYS A 173 7.63 -10.85 -4.84
CA LYS A 173 7.60 -10.42 -3.44
C LYS A 173 7.63 -8.90 -3.49
N THR A 174 6.69 -8.22 -2.82
CA THR A 174 6.75 -6.77 -2.54
C THR A 174 8.20 -6.35 -2.35
N ASP A 175 8.80 -5.69 -3.34
CA ASP A 175 10.24 -5.46 -3.35
C ASP A 175 10.59 -4.41 -2.30
N TRP A 176 10.80 -4.90 -1.08
CA TRP A 176 11.18 -4.10 0.05
C TRP A 176 12.52 -3.41 -0.19
N ARG A 177 13.38 -3.91 -1.10
CA ARG A 177 14.67 -3.28 -1.41
C ARG A 177 14.48 -1.98 -2.17
N VAL A 178 13.64 -1.98 -3.21
CA VAL A 178 13.31 -0.76 -3.96
C VAL A 178 12.67 0.29 -3.03
N ARG A 179 11.79 -0.15 -2.13
CA ARG A 179 11.22 0.76 -1.13
C ARG A 179 12.24 1.22 -0.10
N ALA A 180 13.16 0.37 0.36
CA ALA A 180 14.22 0.75 1.29
C ALA A 180 15.17 1.80 0.69
N ILE A 181 15.53 1.66 -0.58
CA ILE A 181 16.34 2.65 -1.32
C ILE A 181 15.55 3.96 -1.48
N SER A 182 14.26 3.87 -1.80
CA SER A 182 13.43 5.07 -1.91
C SER A 182 13.24 5.77 -0.55
N ALA A 183 13.11 5.02 0.54
CA ALA A 183 12.94 5.53 1.89
C ALA A 183 14.19 6.27 2.40
N SER A 184 15.41 5.90 1.97
CA SER A 184 16.61 6.65 2.35
C SER A 184 16.61 8.08 1.82
N ASN A 185 15.80 8.38 0.79
CA ASN A 185 15.65 9.71 0.22
C ASN A 185 14.52 10.55 0.85
N LEU A 186 13.81 10.04 1.87
CA LEU A 186 12.72 10.77 2.53
C LEU A 186 13.18 12.10 3.16
N HIS A 187 14.44 12.17 3.61
CA HIS A 187 15.02 13.39 4.15
C HIS A 187 14.97 14.57 3.16
N LEU A 188 15.06 14.31 1.85
CA LEU A 188 14.98 15.35 0.82
C LEU A 188 13.60 16.02 0.77
N ARG A 189 12.52 15.27 1.06
CA ARG A 189 11.16 15.81 1.09
C ARG A 189 10.95 16.79 2.25
N THR A 190 11.77 16.70 3.31
CA THR A 190 11.68 17.61 4.45
C THR A 190 12.20 19.02 4.18
N ALA A 191 12.77 19.27 2.99
CA ALA A 191 13.14 20.60 2.54
C ALA A 191 11.90 21.47 2.22
N ASN A 192 10.84 20.86 1.71
CA ASN A 192 9.60 21.52 1.34
C ASN A 192 8.46 20.96 2.18
N ILE A 193 8.02 21.73 3.17
CA ILE A 193 6.96 21.32 4.09
C ILE A 193 5.80 22.31 3.94
N TYR A 194 4.63 21.79 3.59
CA TYR A 194 3.38 22.53 3.47
C TYR A 194 2.48 22.19 4.65
N VAL A 195 1.79 23.19 5.19
CA VAL A 195 0.80 23.00 6.24
C VAL A 195 -0.53 23.53 5.72
N SER A 196 -1.57 22.69 5.75
CA SER A 196 -2.93 23.08 5.37
C SER A 196 -3.40 24.19 6.30
N ALA A 197 -3.51 25.40 5.77
CA ALA A 197 -4.02 26.57 6.46
C ALA A 197 -5.42 26.89 5.91
N ASP A 198 -6.44 26.24 6.45
CA ASP A 198 -7.83 26.64 6.20
C ASP A 198 -8.28 27.62 7.29
N GLU A 199 -9.26 28.48 6.95
CA GLU A 199 -9.93 29.37 7.91
C GLU A 199 -10.46 28.55 9.09
N THR A 200 -9.71 28.58 10.18
CA THR A 200 -10.00 27.78 11.37
C THR A 200 -11.06 28.51 12.20
N ALA A 201 -11.97 27.77 12.83
CA ALA A 201 -13.00 28.37 13.68
C ALA A 201 -12.37 29.23 14.81
N GLU A 202 -12.92 30.43 15.01
CA GLU A 202 -12.51 31.33 16.09
C GLU A 202 -12.74 30.64 17.46
N GLY A 203 -11.66 30.42 18.22
CA GLY A 203 -11.72 29.87 19.59
C GLY A 203 -11.18 28.44 19.80
N GLY A 204 -10.62 27.79 18.78
CA GLY A 204 -9.93 26.50 18.91
C GLY A 204 -8.47 26.61 19.39
N TYR A 205 -7.91 25.50 19.87
CA TYR A 205 -6.48 25.43 20.23
C TYR A 205 -5.58 25.51 18.99
N THR A 206 -4.43 26.16 19.15
CA THR A 206 -3.35 26.17 18.15
C THR A 206 -2.26 25.18 18.55
N TYR A 207 -1.93 24.24 17.66
CA TYR A 207 -0.92 23.21 17.90
C TYR A 207 0.41 23.60 17.27
N VAL A 208 1.51 23.44 18.02
CA VAL A 208 2.86 23.78 17.57
C VAL A 208 3.72 22.53 17.55
N LEU A 209 4.10 22.08 16.35
CA LEU A 209 4.93 20.90 16.12
C LEU A 209 6.40 21.31 15.86
N PRO A 210 7.37 20.81 16.65
CA PRO A 210 8.79 21.09 16.40
C PRO A 210 9.27 20.47 15.10
N LYS A 211 10.00 21.24 14.28
CA LYS A 211 10.50 20.70 13.00
C LYS A 211 11.50 19.57 13.20
N ASN A 212 12.25 19.52 14.29
CA ASN A 212 13.22 18.44 14.52
C ASN A 212 12.53 17.08 14.65
N VAL A 213 11.41 17.00 15.36
CA VAL A 213 10.67 15.74 15.50
C VAL A 213 9.91 15.40 14.22
N LEU A 214 9.32 16.38 13.54
CA LEU A 214 8.68 16.15 12.24
C LEU A 214 9.66 15.59 11.21
N LYS A 215 10.83 16.23 11.07
CA LYS A 215 11.87 15.80 10.12
C LYS A 215 12.31 14.37 10.42
N LYS A 216 12.59 14.05 11.69
CA LYS A 216 12.99 12.68 12.05
C LYS A 216 11.86 11.69 11.84
N PHE A 217 10.61 12.04 12.14
CA PHE A 217 9.43 11.19 11.92
C PHE A 217 9.26 10.85 10.43
N VAL A 218 9.42 11.83 9.53
CA VAL A 218 9.45 11.61 8.08
C VAL A 218 10.60 10.69 7.67
N CYS A 219 11.81 10.91 8.19
CA CYS A 219 12.99 10.12 7.81
C CYS A 219 12.93 8.65 8.25
N ILE A 220 12.16 8.31 9.28
CA ILE A 220 12.03 6.92 9.75
C ILE A 220 10.88 6.16 9.08
N ALA A 221 10.05 6.82 8.29
CA ALA A 221 8.83 6.24 7.72
C ALA A 221 9.10 5.41 6.44
N ASP A 222 8.02 4.89 5.84
CA ASP A 222 8.01 4.28 4.51
C ASP A 222 7.09 5.09 3.59
N LEU A 223 7.37 5.09 2.29
CA LEU A 223 6.57 5.85 1.31
C LEU A 223 5.18 5.26 1.06
N ARG A 224 4.92 4.01 1.45
CA ARG A 224 3.67 3.30 1.18
C ARG A 224 3.00 2.78 2.43
N THR A 225 3.78 2.31 3.40
CA THR A 225 3.27 1.79 4.67
C THR A 225 3.15 2.93 5.67
N GLU A 226 1.95 3.09 6.23
CA GLU A 226 1.69 4.09 7.26
C GLU A 226 2.43 3.77 8.56
N VAL A 227 2.92 4.82 9.21
CA VAL A 227 3.59 4.80 10.51
C VAL A 227 2.94 5.88 11.37
N MET A 228 2.68 5.57 12.64
CA MET A 228 2.12 6.52 13.61
C MET A 228 3.01 6.76 14.83
N GLY A 229 2.79 7.89 15.49
CA GLY A 229 3.32 8.18 16.81
C GLY A 229 2.28 8.90 17.67
N TYR A 230 2.24 8.60 18.96
CA TYR A 230 1.43 9.35 19.92
C TYR A 230 2.11 10.67 20.25
N MET A 231 1.33 11.73 20.42
CA MET A 231 1.81 13.07 20.71
C MET A 231 1.53 13.45 22.15
N TYR A 232 2.56 13.95 22.82
CA TYR A 232 2.45 14.48 24.18
C TYR A 232 3.03 15.89 24.23
N GLY A 233 2.41 16.74 25.04
CA GLY A 233 2.80 18.14 25.10
C GLY A 233 2.27 18.87 26.31
N VAL A 234 2.46 20.18 26.30
CA VAL A 234 2.01 21.10 27.35
C VAL A 234 1.57 22.40 26.72
N SER A 235 0.66 23.11 27.38
CA SER A 235 0.46 24.53 27.10
C SER A 235 1.56 25.37 27.75
N PRO A 236 2.08 26.39 27.07
CA PRO A 236 3.03 27.31 27.68
C PRO A 236 2.31 28.12 28.79
N PRO A 237 3.01 28.54 29.87
CA PRO A 237 2.37 29.16 31.04
C PRO A 237 1.64 30.48 30.75
N ASP A 238 2.04 31.17 29.69
CA ASP A 238 1.53 32.45 29.24
C ASP A 238 0.31 32.33 28.31
N ASN A 239 0.12 31.19 27.65
CA ASN A 239 -0.98 31.00 26.70
C ASN A 239 -1.58 29.58 26.74
N PRO A 240 -2.70 29.37 27.45
CA PRO A 240 -3.35 28.06 27.53
C PRO A 240 -4.01 27.60 26.22
N GLN A 241 -4.25 28.51 25.27
CA GLN A 241 -4.83 28.19 23.95
C GLN A 241 -3.81 27.62 22.97
N VAL A 242 -2.52 27.65 23.33
CA VAL A 242 -1.45 27.03 22.54
C VAL A 242 -1.10 25.67 23.13
N LYS A 243 -0.90 24.67 22.27
CA LYS A 243 -0.47 23.32 22.61
C LYS A 243 0.87 23.03 21.95
N GLU A 244 1.94 23.01 22.74
CA GLU A 244 3.28 22.70 22.24
C GLU A 244 3.54 21.20 22.33
N ILE A 245 3.72 20.56 21.17
CA ILE A 245 4.04 19.13 21.10
C ILE A 245 5.50 18.95 21.51
N ARG A 246 5.73 18.30 22.66
CA ARG A 246 7.08 18.11 23.24
C ARG A 246 7.66 16.75 22.93
N GLY A 247 6.83 15.71 22.81
CA GLY A 247 7.28 14.34 22.59
C GLY A 247 6.45 13.61 21.55
N ILE A 248 7.12 12.82 20.71
CA ILE A 248 6.48 11.79 19.88
C ILE A 248 6.87 10.42 20.43
N VAL A 249 5.88 9.60 20.78
CA VAL A 249 6.10 8.26 21.29
C VAL A 249 5.76 7.24 20.21
N LEU A 250 6.76 6.49 19.76
CA LEU A 250 6.55 5.32 18.91
C LEU A 250 6.29 4.11 19.79
N VAL A 251 5.22 3.39 19.45
CA VAL A 251 4.83 2.13 20.08
C VAL A 251 5.08 0.98 19.11
N PRO A 252 5.12 -0.28 19.58
CA PRO A 252 5.07 -1.44 18.70
C PRO A 252 3.92 -1.28 17.71
N GLN A 253 4.18 -1.40 16.41
CA GLN A 253 3.16 -1.17 15.40
C GLN A 253 3.48 -1.86 14.08
N TRP A 254 2.45 -2.14 13.29
CA TRP A 254 2.59 -2.51 11.88
C TRP A 254 1.54 -1.77 11.07
N GLY A 255 1.81 -1.55 9.79
CA GLY A 255 1.00 -0.66 8.96
C GLY A 255 0.65 -1.29 7.63
N THR A 256 -0.40 -0.76 7.03
CA THR A 256 -0.76 -0.99 5.64
C THR A 256 -0.64 0.32 4.88
N HIS A 257 -1.23 0.40 3.69
CA HIS A 257 -1.29 1.64 2.91
C HIS A 257 -2.53 2.49 3.22
N GLN A 258 -3.34 2.08 4.20
CA GLN A 258 -4.63 2.71 4.56
C GLN A 258 -4.83 2.88 6.07
N GLN A 259 -4.06 2.16 6.88
CA GLN A 259 -4.21 2.16 8.33
C GLN A 259 -2.98 1.61 9.02
N VAL A 260 -2.85 1.94 10.30
CA VAL A 260 -1.84 1.42 11.22
C VAL A 260 -2.51 0.63 12.34
N HIS A 261 -1.81 -0.39 12.82
CA HIS A 261 -2.23 -1.24 13.92
C HIS A 261 -1.24 -1.10 15.06
N VAL A 262 -1.77 -0.79 16.24
CA VAL A 262 -1.01 -0.58 17.48
C VAL A 262 -1.64 -1.36 18.64
N PRO A 263 -0.89 -1.62 19.73
CA PRO A 263 -1.43 -2.16 20.96
C PRO A 263 -2.45 -1.23 21.59
N THR A 264 -3.40 -1.81 22.33
CA THR A 264 -4.44 -1.08 23.07
C THR A 264 -3.86 -0.31 24.26
N LEU A 265 -2.74 -0.79 24.82
CA LEU A 265 -2.06 -0.12 25.92
C LEU A 265 -1.47 1.21 25.43
N LEU A 266 -1.87 2.32 26.07
CA LEU A 266 -1.29 3.64 25.80
C LEU A 266 0.12 3.79 26.41
N PRO A 267 0.94 4.70 25.87
CA PRO A 267 2.25 5.02 26.42
C PRO A 267 2.22 5.49 27.88
N GLU A 268 3.00 4.83 28.72
CA GLU A 268 3.26 5.24 30.10
C GLU A 268 4.77 5.31 30.35
N HIS A 269 5.23 6.43 30.91
CA HIS A 269 6.63 6.61 31.31
C HIS A 269 6.78 7.82 32.24
N ASP A 270 7.80 7.84 33.10
CA ASP A 270 8.06 8.93 34.05
C ASP A 270 8.23 10.30 33.36
N TYR A 271 8.97 10.39 32.25
CA TYR A 271 9.08 11.61 31.44
C TYR A 271 7.75 12.11 30.82
N LEU A 272 6.72 11.28 30.73
CA LEU A 272 5.39 11.71 30.25
C LEU A 272 4.54 12.27 31.40
N LYS A 273 4.94 12.06 32.67
CA LYS A 273 4.23 12.62 33.83
C LYS A 273 4.28 14.14 33.77
N GLY A 274 3.10 14.76 33.81
CA GLY A 274 2.96 16.21 33.72
C GLY A 274 2.80 16.74 32.28
N MET A 275 2.87 15.87 31.27
CA MET A 275 2.44 16.19 29.90
C MET A 275 1.02 15.68 29.67
N GLU A 276 0.26 16.36 28.83
CA GLU A 276 -1.05 15.91 28.39
C GLU A 276 -0.96 15.19 27.03
N PRO A 277 -1.78 14.15 26.78
CA PRO A 277 -1.89 13.56 25.46
C PRO A 277 -2.55 14.55 24.50
N LEU A 278 -1.93 14.79 23.35
CA LEU A 278 -2.41 15.70 22.29
C LEU A 278 -2.93 14.92 21.07
N GLY A 279 -3.09 13.61 21.19
CA GLY A 279 -3.56 12.73 20.12
C GLY A 279 -2.41 12.01 19.43
N TRP A 280 -2.45 11.90 18.11
CA TRP A 280 -1.47 11.14 17.33
C TRP A 280 -1.22 11.74 15.95
N LEU A 281 -0.06 11.43 15.39
CA LEU A 281 0.28 11.75 14.01
C LEU A 281 0.59 10.46 13.25
N HIS A 282 0.32 10.44 11.95
CA HIS A 282 0.70 9.35 11.08
C HIS A 282 1.11 9.82 9.69
N THR A 283 1.90 9.00 9.02
CA THR A 283 2.25 9.21 7.61
C THR A 283 1.22 8.57 6.71
N GLN A 284 0.97 9.17 5.55
CA GLN A 284 0.16 8.58 4.49
C GLN A 284 0.81 8.70 3.11
N PRO A 285 0.61 7.73 2.21
CA PRO A 285 1.32 7.67 0.91
C PRO A 285 0.98 8.82 -0.04
N GLN A 286 -0.19 9.41 0.13
CA GLN A 286 -0.72 10.48 -0.71
C GLN A 286 -1.59 11.42 0.14
N GLU A 287 -1.71 12.66 -0.29
CA GLU A 287 -2.61 13.62 0.34
C GLU A 287 -4.07 13.29 0.02
N LEU A 288 -4.91 13.21 1.06
CA LEU A 288 -6.33 12.95 0.93
C LEU A 288 -7.09 14.28 1.05
N PRO A 289 -8.18 14.48 0.29
CA PRO A 289 -8.99 15.69 0.39
C PRO A 289 -9.77 15.79 1.72
N GLN A 290 -9.90 14.68 2.44
CA GLN A 290 -10.62 14.54 3.70
C GLN A 290 -9.89 13.58 4.63
N LEU A 291 -10.12 13.72 5.94
CA LEU A 291 -9.60 12.80 6.96
C LEU A 291 -10.17 11.39 6.72
N SER A 292 -9.36 10.33 6.76
CA SER A 292 -9.88 9.02 6.39
C SER A 292 -10.94 8.50 7.39
N PRO A 293 -11.94 7.71 6.96
CA PRO A 293 -12.89 7.09 7.87
C PRO A 293 -12.21 6.17 8.90
N THR A 294 -11.06 5.60 8.53
CA THR A 294 -10.25 4.76 9.40
C THR A 294 -9.62 5.58 10.54
N ASP A 295 -9.13 6.78 10.25
CA ASP A 295 -8.55 7.67 11.26
C ASP A 295 -9.62 8.14 12.24
N VAL A 296 -10.81 8.49 11.75
CA VAL A 296 -11.96 8.85 12.60
C VAL A 296 -12.33 7.69 13.52
N SER A 297 -12.41 6.48 12.98
CA SER A 297 -12.73 5.28 13.75
C SER A 297 -11.66 4.95 14.79
N MET A 298 -10.38 5.02 14.41
CA MET A 298 -9.24 4.76 15.30
C MET A 298 -9.18 5.78 16.43
N HIS A 299 -9.26 7.07 16.10
CA HIS A 299 -9.20 8.13 17.11
C HIS A 299 -10.38 8.06 18.08
N ALA A 300 -11.60 7.82 17.58
CA ALA A 300 -12.78 7.64 18.42
C ALA A 300 -12.67 6.44 19.37
N ARG A 301 -12.14 5.30 18.89
CA ARG A 301 -11.92 4.11 19.74
C ARG A 301 -10.87 4.38 20.82
N ILE A 302 -9.76 5.02 20.48
CA ILE A 302 -8.72 5.37 21.47
C ILE A 302 -9.31 6.27 22.57
N MET A 303 -10.09 7.30 22.20
CA MET A 303 -10.76 8.17 23.17
C MET A 303 -11.79 7.42 24.02
N ALA A 304 -12.56 6.50 23.44
CA ALA A 304 -13.55 5.72 24.16
C ALA A 304 -12.91 4.79 25.21
N ASP A 305 -11.76 4.21 24.88
CA ASP A 305 -11.05 3.28 25.76
C ASP A 305 -10.21 4.03 26.82
N ASN A 306 -9.85 5.30 26.58
CA ASN A 306 -8.92 6.04 27.42
C ASN A 306 -9.46 7.40 27.86
N LYS A 307 -9.99 7.46 29.09
CA LYS A 307 -10.55 8.69 29.68
C LYS A 307 -9.56 9.84 29.89
N SER A 308 -8.26 9.59 29.74
CA SER A 308 -7.22 10.62 29.81
C SER A 308 -7.17 11.49 28.56
N TRP A 309 -7.78 11.04 27.45
CA TRP A 309 -7.89 11.81 26.22
C TRP A 309 -9.09 12.75 26.30
N ASP A 310 -8.83 14.05 26.10
CA ASP A 310 -9.84 15.09 26.03
C ASP A 310 -10.15 15.36 24.54
N GLY A 311 -11.39 15.11 24.11
CA GLY A 311 -11.81 15.27 22.72
C GLY A 311 -11.71 16.70 22.18
N GLU A 312 -11.58 17.70 23.06
CA GLU A 312 -11.31 19.09 22.65
C GLU A 312 -9.81 19.37 22.43
N ARG A 313 -8.91 18.54 22.98
CA ARG A 313 -7.45 18.74 22.96
C ARG A 313 -6.69 17.72 22.12
N THR A 314 -7.28 16.56 21.88
CA THR A 314 -6.62 15.49 21.11
C THR A 314 -6.93 15.64 19.63
N ILE A 315 -5.88 15.55 18.81
CA ILE A 315 -5.98 15.76 17.36
C ILE A 315 -5.34 14.61 16.58
N ILE A 316 -5.62 14.56 15.29
CA ILE A 316 -5.00 13.67 14.31
C ILE A 316 -4.18 14.55 13.37
N ILE A 317 -2.88 14.32 13.27
CA ILE A 317 -2.03 14.97 12.27
C ILE A 317 -1.72 13.98 11.16
N THR A 318 -2.20 14.28 9.96
CA THR A 318 -1.84 13.57 8.73
C THR A 318 -0.55 14.15 8.18
N THR A 319 0.42 13.29 7.85
CA THR A 319 1.70 13.65 7.22
C THR A 319 1.78 12.99 5.85
N SER A 320 1.37 13.71 4.82
CA SER A 320 1.21 13.18 3.46
C SER A 320 2.47 13.33 2.63
N PHE A 321 2.86 12.27 1.92
CA PHE A 321 3.97 12.33 0.98
C PHE A 321 3.51 12.82 -0.39
N THR A 322 4.06 13.96 -0.81
CA THR A 322 3.86 14.53 -2.16
C THR A 322 5.21 14.55 -2.90
N PRO A 323 5.26 14.57 -4.24
CA PRO A 323 6.52 14.59 -4.97
C PRO A 323 7.43 15.74 -4.49
N GLY A 324 8.59 15.40 -3.93
CA GLY A 324 9.59 16.37 -3.45
C GLY A 324 9.22 17.15 -2.18
N SER A 325 8.10 16.85 -1.53
CA SER A 325 7.62 17.60 -0.36
C SER A 325 6.80 16.76 0.62
N VAL A 326 6.42 17.36 1.74
CA VAL A 326 5.52 16.79 2.76
C VAL A 326 4.41 17.78 3.04
N SER A 327 3.15 17.34 2.97
CA SER A 327 1.97 18.14 3.36
C SER A 327 1.44 17.68 4.71
N LEU A 328 1.14 18.62 5.61
CA LEU A 328 0.53 18.33 6.91
C LEU A 328 -0.87 18.93 7.01
N ALA A 329 -1.79 18.18 7.60
CA ALA A 329 -3.08 18.69 8.04
C ALA A 329 -3.43 18.11 9.41
N ALA A 330 -4.04 18.94 10.26
CA ALA A 330 -4.45 18.57 11.60
C ALA A 330 -5.97 18.63 11.72
N TYR A 331 -6.54 17.63 12.40
CA TYR A 331 -7.98 17.44 12.53
C TYR A 331 -8.37 17.13 13.97
N LYS A 332 -9.54 17.60 14.38
CA LYS A 332 -10.20 17.23 15.64
C LYS A 332 -11.52 16.56 15.31
N LEU A 333 -11.95 15.57 16.09
CA LEU A 333 -13.28 15.01 15.90
C LEU A 333 -14.37 15.92 16.47
N THR A 334 -15.49 16.00 15.76
CA THR A 334 -16.72 16.58 16.29
C THR A 334 -17.43 15.56 17.19
N PRO A 335 -18.37 15.97 18.05
CA PRO A 335 -19.15 15.03 18.85
C PRO A 335 -19.89 13.97 18.01
N SER A 336 -20.37 14.34 16.82
CA SER A 336 -21.00 13.41 15.87
C SER A 336 -19.99 12.42 15.29
N GLY A 337 -18.79 12.88 14.93
CA GLY A 337 -17.72 12.02 14.45
C GLY A 337 -17.20 11.03 15.49
N TYR A 338 -17.13 11.45 16.76
CA TYR A 338 -16.82 10.56 17.87
C TYR A 338 -17.84 9.43 18.00
N GLU A 339 -19.13 9.76 18.03
CA GLU A 339 -20.19 8.75 18.19
C GLU A 339 -20.20 7.78 17.00
N TRP A 340 -20.07 8.31 15.78
CA TRP A 340 -19.98 7.49 14.57
C TRP A 340 -18.73 6.58 14.60
N GLY A 341 -17.55 7.14 14.87
CA GLY A 341 -16.29 6.41 14.81
C GLY A 341 -16.19 5.28 15.85
N ARG A 342 -16.77 5.49 17.05
CA ARG A 342 -16.82 4.46 18.09
C ARG A 342 -17.71 3.29 17.71
N GLN A 343 -18.81 3.54 16.99
CA GLN A 343 -19.75 2.51 16.55
C GLN A 343 -19.33 1.82 15.25
N ASN A 344 -18.55 2.51 14.41
CA ASN A 344 -18.16 1.99 13.11
C ASN A 344 -17.34 0.69 13.25
N ARG A 345 -17.80 -0.36 12.57
CA ARG A 345 -17.10 -1.64 12.42
C ARG A 345 -16.74 -1.96 10.97
N ASP A 346 -17.20 -1.14 10.03
CA ASP A 346 -16.95 -1.31 8.61
C ASP A 346 -15.55 -0.79 8.27
N SER A 347 -14.79 -1.61 7.53
CA SER A 347 -13.45 -1.30 7.03
C SER A 347 -13.44 -1.06 5.52
N ALA A 348 -14.61 -0.91 4.90
CA ALA A 348 -14.71 -0.46 3.52
C ALA A 348 -14.14 0.95 3.36
N ALA A 349 -13.73 1.28 2.13
CA ALA A 349 -13.20 2.61 1.80
C ALA A 349 -14.24 3.74 2.00
N ASN A 350 -15.53 3.42 1.86
CA ASN A 350 -16.64 4.34 2.06
C ASN A 350 -17.66 3.69 3.01
N PRO A 351 -17.38 3.69 4.33
CA PRO A 351 -18.25 3.06 5.30
C PRO A 351 -19.56 3.85 5.45
N HIS A 352 -20.65 3.13 5.71
CA HIS A 352 -21.98 3.74 5.79
C HIS A 352 -22.05 4.82 6.87
N GLY A 353 -22.61 5.98 6.51
CA GLY A 353 -22.84 7.10 7.42
C GLY A 353 -21.62 7.97 7.70
N TYR A 354 -20.46 7.70 7.10
CA TYR A 354 -19.31 8.60 7.18
C TYR A 354 -19.62 9.94 6.46
N LEU A 355 -19.33 11.05 7.13
CA LEU A 355 -19.57 12.41 6.62
C LEU A 355 -18.38 13.33 6.93
N PRO A 356 -18.06 14.31 6.06
CA PRO A 356 -17.03 15.32 6.34
C PRO A 356 -17.28 16.18 7.58
N SER A 357 -18.53 16.25 8.08
CA SER A 357 -18.88 16.95 9.32
C SER A 357 -18.48 16.20 10.60
N HIS A 358 -17.85 15.03 10.48
CA HIS A 358 -17.34 14.24 11.60
C HIS A 358 -16.03 14.78 12.17
N TYR A 359 -15.40 15.73 11.50
CA TYR A 359 -14.16 16.33 11.95
C TYR A 359 -14.10 17.80 11.55
N ASP A 360 -13.31 18.57 12.29
CA ASP A 360 -12.96 19.94 11.97
C ASP A 360 -11.45 20.03 11.76
N LYS A 361 -11.01 20.85 10.80
CA LYS A 361 -9.59 21.20 10.68
C LYS A 361 -9.20 22.13 11.82
N VAL A 362 -8.00 21.92 12.35
CA VAL A 362 -7.44 22.74 13.44
C VAL A 362 -6.12 23.37 13.05
N GLN A 363 -5.77 24.46 13.72
CA GLN A 363 -4.58 25.22 13.39
C GLN A 363 -3.31 24.49 13.83
N LEU A 364 -2.43 24.21 12.86
CA LEU A 364 -1.11 23.63 13.07
C LEU A 364 -0.03 24.61 12.63
N LEU A 365 0.98 24.80 13.48
CA LEU A 365 2.16 25.60 13.20
C LEU A 365 3.43 24.77 13.38
N LEU A 366 4.45 25.07 12.58
CA LEU A 366 5.78 24.48 12.72
C LEU A 366 6.71 25.47 13.42
N SER A 367 7.50 24.96 14.38
CA SER A 367 8.43 25.80 15.14
C SER A 367 9.83 25.23 15.16
N ASP A 368 10.81 26.13 15.05
CA ASP A 368 12.23 25.87 15.30
C ASP A 368 12.69 26.43 16.66
N ARG A 369 11.77 27.02 17.44
CA ARG A 369 12.10 27.70 18.70
C ARG A 369 12.40 26.75 19.85
N PHE A 370 11.91 25.52 19.77
CA PHE A 370 12.15 24.48 20.75
C PHE A 370 12.30 23.14 20.06
N LEU A 371 12.94 22.20 20.75
CA LEU A 371 13.15 20.84 20.28
C LEU A 371 12.19 19.90 20.99
N GLY A 372 11.57 19.00 20.23
CA GLY A 372 10.88 17.85 20.80
C GLY A 372 11.82 16.64 20.95
N PHE A 373 11.36 15.62 21.65
CA PHE A 373 12.06 14.34 21.84
C PHE A 373 11.24 13.16 21.30
N PHE A 374 11.89 12.00 21.20
CA PHE A 374 11.24 10.73 20.91
C PHE A 374 11.32 9.79 22.09
N MET A 375 10.29 8.96 22.21
CA MET A 375 10.34 7.73 22.98
C MET A 375 10.06 6.55 22.06
N VAL A 376 10.74 5.44 22.34
CA VAL A 376 10.63 4.19 21.57
C VAL A 376 10.53 3.02 22.54
N PRO A 377 10.12 1.83 22.08
CA PRO A 377 10.14 0.64 22.91
C PRO A 377 11.53 0.37 23.48
N ASP A 378 11.60 -0.17 24.69
CA ASP A 378 12.83 -0.51 25.41
C ASP A 378 13.80 -1.37 24.58
N ASN A 379 13.25 -2.27 23.75
CA ASN A 379 13.95 -3.15 22.83
C ASN A 379 14.31 -2.51 21.47
N ASP A 380 14.07 -1.20 21.29
CA ASP A 380 14.25 -0.42 20.06
C ASP A 380 13.36 -0.83 18.86
N ILE A 381 12.54 -1.87 18.99
CA ILE A 381 11.70 -2.39 17.91
C ILE A 381 10.31 -1.78 18.01
N TRP A 382 10.09 -0.71 17.24
CA TRP A 382 8.75 -0.15 17.04
C TRP A 382 8.08 -0.71 15.78
N ASN A 383 8.82 -1.08 14.74
CA ASN A 383 8.26 -1.56 13.47
C ASN A 383 8.16 -3.10 13.42
N TYR A 384 6.94 -3.62 13.36
CA TYR A 384 6.62 -5.05 13.26
C TYR A 384 6.18 -5.48 11.85
N ASN A 385 6.30 -4.64 10.82
CA ASN A 385 5.89 -5.00 9.45
C ASN A 385 6.58 -6.24 8.89
N PHE A 386 7.83 -6.52 9.26
CA PHE A 386 8.55 -7.76 8.89
C PHE A 386 8.52 -8.84 9.98
N MET A 387 7.79 -8.58 11.07
CA MET A 387 7.71 -9.42 12.28
C MET A 387 6.26 -9.56 12.76
N GLY A 388 5.28 -9.53 11.84
CA GLY A 388 3.86 -9.39 12.16
C GLY A 388 3.33 -10.45 13.15
N VAL A 389 3.85 -11.68 13.07
CA VAL A 389 3.51 -12.77 14.02
C VAL A 389 3.91 -12.49 15.47
N ARG A 390 4.82 -11.54 15.71
CA ARG A 390 5.27 -11.13 17.06
C ARG A 390 4.50 -9.94 17.61
N HIS A 391 3.63 -9.31 16.80
CA HIS A 391 2.79 -8.22 17.24
C HIS A 391 1.43 -8.74 17.73
N SER A 392 0.92 -8.18 18.83
CA SER A 392 -0.42 -8.47 19.35
C SER A 392 -1.06 -7.20 19.90
N ALA A 393 -2.37 -7.03 19.69
CA ALA A 393 -3.10 -5.86 20.19
C ALA A 393 -3.03 -5.72 21.73
N ASN A 394 -2.90 -6.84 22.44
CA ASN A 394 -2.84 -6.87 23.92
C ASN A 394 -1.41 -6.97 24.46
N MET A 395 -0.39 -6.76 23.62
CA MET A 395 1.00 -6.82 24.09
C MET A 395 1.31 -5.65 25.01
N LYS A 396 2.17 -5.91 25.99
CA LYS A 396 2.76 -4.89 26.85
C LYS A 396 4.12 -4.49 26.31
N TYR A 397 4.52 -3.25 26.58
CA TYR A 397 5.80 -2.72 26.18
C TYR A 397 6.24 -1.65 27.18
N ASP A 398 7.55 -1.55 27.40
CA ASP A 398 8.16 -0.47 28.15
C ASP A 398 8.79 0.52 27.18
N LEU A 399 9.05 1.74 27.64
CA LEU A 399 9.55 2.83 26.81
C LEU A 399 10.88 3.35 27.32
N LYS A 400 11.68 3.90 26.41
CA LYS A 400 12.89 4.65 26.73
C LYS A 400 13.03 5.89 25.85
N LEU A 401 13.79 6.88 26.35
CA LEU A 401 14.24 8.00 25.54
C LEU A 401 15.33 7.52 24.56
N ALA A 402 15.02 7.49 23.27
CA ALA A 402 16.00 7.21 22.24
C ALA A 402 15.56 7.77 20.89
N ILE A 403 16.51 7.83 19.96
CA ILE A 403 16.27 8.23 18.58
C ILE A 403 15.69 7.02 17.83
N PRO A 404 14.52 7.14 17.19
CA PRO A 404 13.91 6.02 16.49
C PRO A 404 14.74 5.59 15.28
N LYS A 405 14.83 4.27 15.12
CA LYS A 405 15.46 3.62 13.97
C LYS A 405 14.55 3.71 12.75
N GLU A 406 15.14 3.74 11.56
CA GLU A 406 14.43 3.84 10.28
C GLU A 406 13.58 2.58 10.01
N PHE A 407 12.52 2.71 9.19
CA PHE A 407 11.60 1.62 8.87
C PHE A 407 12.33 0.32 8.48
N TYR A 408 13.35 0.42 7.63
CA TYR A 408 14.14 -0.70 7.11
C TYR A 408 15.43 -0.99 7.89
N HIS A 409 15.60 -0.43 9.09
CA HIS A 409 16.75 -0.71 9.94
C HIS A 409 16.84 -2.22 10.24
N GLN A 410 18.07 -2.75 10.36
CA GLN A 410 18.31 -4.19 10.49
C GLN A 410 17.52 -4.87 11.62
N ILE A 411 17.33 -4.16 12.73
CA ILE A 411 16.61 -4.64 13.91
C ILE A 411 15.13 -4.94 13.63
N HIS A 412 14.51 -4.25 12.67
CA HIS A 412 13.10 -4.44 12.30
C HIS A 412 12.88 -5.59 11.33
N ARG A 413 13.96 -6.16 10.78
CA ARG A 413 13.90 -7.17 9.71
C ARG A 413 14.91 -8.32 9.90
N PRO A 414 14.96 -8.94 11.09
CA PRO A 414 15.96 -9.95 11.44
C PRO A 414 15.92 -11.19 10.52
N SER A 415 14.73 -11.58 10.05
CA SER A 415 14.53 -12.72 9.14
C SER A 415 15.32 -12.57 7.83
N HIS A 416 15.49 -11.34 7.33
CA HIS A 416 16.27 -11.10 6.12
C HIS A 416 17.76 -11.40 6.31
N PHE A 417 18.29 -11.25 7.53
CA PHE A 417 19.70 -11.49 7.84
C PHE A 417 19.96 -12.94 8.24
N LEU A 418 19.03 -13.57 8.97
CA LEU A 418 19.15 -14.98 9.37
C LEU A 418 19.18 -15.93 8.17
N ASN A 419 18.54 -15.59 7.07
CA ASN A 419 18.58 -16.39 5.83
C ASN A 419 19.98 -16.49 5.21
N PHE A 420 20.87 -15.50 5.44
CA PHE A 420 22.24 -15.55 4.92
C PHE A 420 23.12 -16.53 5.68
N VAL A 421 22.90 -16.68 7.00
CA VAL A 421 23.68 -17.59 7.85
C VAL A 421 23.49 -19.05 7.42
N GLY A 422 22.26 -19.45 7.07
CA GLY A 422 22.00 -20.81 6.57
C GLY A 422 22.59 -21.09 5.18
N MET A 423 22.81 -20.05 4.37
CA MET A 423 23.48 -20.18 3.08
C MET A 423 25.00 -20.31 3.24
N GLU A 424 25.62 -19.61 4.18
CA GLU A 424 27.05 -19.76 4.49
C GLU A 424 27.38 -21.14 5.06
N GLU A 425 26.55 -21.72 5.93
CA GLU A 425 26.75 -23.10 6.41
C GLU A 425 26.67 -24.14 5.28
N SER A 426 25.84 -23.88 4.25
CA SER A 426 25.74 -24.74 3.06
C SER A 426 26.92 -24.57 2.11
N ALA A 427 27.49 -23.35 2.04
CA ALA A 427 28.65 -23.04 1.20
C ALA A 427 29.99 -23.43 1.85
N ALA A 428 30.08 -23.47 3.18
CA ALA A 428 31.26 -23.91 3.91
C ALA A 428 31.62 -25.40 3.66
N GLY A 429 30.68 -26.20 3.17
CA GLY A 429 30.93 -27.58 2.72
C GLY A 429 31.58 -27.71 1.33
N ALA A 430 31.65 -26.63 0.55
CA ALA A 430 32.17 -26.64 -0.81
C ALA A 430 33.21 -25.53 -1.03
N ALA A 431 34.48 -25.89 -0.86
CA ALA A 431 35.66 -25.19 -1.37
C ALA A 431 35.92 -23.76 -0.82
N ALA A 432 36.59 -23.69 0.34
CA ALA A 432 37.38 -22.52 0.72
C ALA A 432 38.64 -22.98 1.48
N ALA A 433 39.52 -23.75 0.82
CA ALA A 433 40.76 -24.26 1.41
C ALA A 433 41.99 -23.38 1.16
N ASP A 434 41.88 -22.30 0.36
CA ASP A 434 42.94 -21.32 0.16
C ASP A 434 42.34 -19.91 0.20
N ARG A 435 42.41 -19.27 1.36
CA ARG A 435 42.24 -17.83 1.50
C ARG A 435 43.48 -17.28 2.18
N ASP A 436 44.49 -16.97 1.37
CA ASP A 436 45.59 -16.12 1.79
C ASP A 436 45.06 -14.70 2.00
N ASP A 437 44.81 -14.35 3.27
CA ASP A 437 44.56 -12.99 3.70
C ASP A 437 45.87 -12.35 4.18
N MET A 438 46.60 -11.75 3.24
CA MET A 438 47.91 -11.14 3.47
C MET A 438 47.82 -9.66 3.88
N PHE A 439 46.64 -9.16 4.23
CA PHE A 439 46.45 -7.76 4.62
C PHE A 439 45.75 -7.66 5.98
N SER A 440 46.54 -7.78 7.05
CA SER A 440 46.15 -7.45 8.42
C SER A 440 46.26 -5.96 8.70
#